data_AF-A0A1I4BYJ8-F1
#
_entry.id   AF-A0A1I4BYJ8-F1
#
_cell.length_a   1.000
_cell.length_b   1.000
_cell.length_c   1.000
_cell.angle_alpha   90.00
_cell.angle_beta   90.00
_cell.angle_gamma   90.00
#
_symmetry.space_group_name_H-M   'P 1'
#
loop_
_entity.id
_entity.type
_entity.pdbx_description
1 polymer ?
#
loop_
_entity_poly.entity_id
_entity_poly.type
_entity_poly.pdbx_seq_one_letter_code
_entity_poly.pdbx_strand_id
1 'polypeptide(L)' 'MEELQKDLDEWMKYYNNERTNQGKMCCGRTTLEILLDGKSIWVDKNLTQI' A
#
# COMPACT_ATOMS: atom_id res chain seq x y z
N MET A 1 -27.16 3.44 -3.47
CA MET A 1 -26.09 2.52 -3.92
C MET A 1 -24.88 3.30 -4.44
N GLU A 2 -25.06 4.28 -5.32
CA GLU A 2 -23.96 5.10 -5.86
C GLU A 2 -23.21 5.91 -4.79
N GLU A 3 -23.91 6.52 -3.84
CA GLU A 3 -23.27 7.27 -2.74
C GLU A 3 -22.37 6.38 -1.88
N LEU A 4 -22.83 5.18 -1.52
CA LEU A 4 -22.02 4.22 -0.76
C LEU A 4 -20.77 3.76 -1.52
N GLN A 5 -20.87 3.59 -2.84
CA GLN A 5 -19.72 3.25 -3.66
C GLN A 5 -18.71 4.39 -3.70
N LYS A 6 -19.19 5.63 -3.85
CA LYS A 6 -18.35 6.82 -3.83
C LYS A 6 -17.61 6.98 -2.50
N ASP A 7 -18.32 6.81 -1.38
CA ASP A 7 -17.71 6.89 -0.05
C ASP A 7 -16.63 5.82 0.14
N LEU A 8 -16.89 4.60 -0.34
CA LEU A 8 -15.92 3.51 -0.30
C LEU A 8 -14.68 3.81 -1.15
N ASP A 9 -14.87 4.31 -2.37
CA ASP A 9 -13.78 4.63 -3.29
C ASP A 9 -12.88 5.75 -2.74
N GLU A 10 -13.49 6.81 -2.17
CA GLU A 10 -12.78 7.89 -1.51
C GLU A 10 -12.01 7.39 -0.29
N TRP A 11 -12.64 6.56 0.55
CA TRP A 11 -11.99 5.97 1.71
C TRP A 11 -10.80 5.07 1.33
N MET A 12 -10.96 4.24 0.30
CA MET A 12 -9.89 3.38 -0.21
C MET A 12 -8.71 4.19 -0.74
N LYS A 13 -8.97 5.29 -1.44
CA LYS A 13 -7.93 6.19 -1.94
C LYS A 13 -7.13 6.80 -0.78
N TYR A 14 -7.83 7.34 0.22
CA TYR A 14 -7.22 7.91 1.41
C TYR A 14 -6.38 6.87 2.18
N TYR A 15 -6.96 5.69 2.43
CA TYR A 15 -6.30 4.63 3.21
C TYR A 15 -5.01 4.14 2.53
N ASN A 16 -5.03 4.01 1.21
CA ASN A 16 -3.89 3.47 0.48
C ASN A 16 -2.77 4.49 0.26
N ASN A 17 -3.11 5.77 0.06
CA ASN A 17 -2.16 6.79 -0.43
C ASN A 17 -1.84 7.90 0.57
N GLU A 18 -2.66 8.13 1.59
CA GLU A 18 -2.51 9.28 2.49
C GLU A 18 -2.33 8.84 3.93
N ARG A 19 -3.02 7.78 4.35
CA ARG A 19 -2.91 7.25 5.71
C ARG A 19 -1.55 6.59 5.93
N THR A 20 -0.74 7.21 6.78
CA THR A 20 0.55 6.66 7.21
C THR A 20 0.35 5.58 8.29
N ASN A 21 1.04 4.45 8.17
CA ASN A 21 1.04 3.43 9.22
C ASN A 21 2.08 3.77 10.30
N GLN A 22 1.65 3.87 11.55
CA GLN A 22 2.52 4.20 12.70
C GLN A 22 3.28 2.99 13.30
N GLY A 23 3.26 1.85 12.62
CA GLY A 23 4.06 0.70 13.03
C GLY A 23 5.55 1.03 12.99
N LYS A 24 6.32 0.53 13.96
CA LYS A 24 7.79 0.72 14.05
C LYS A 24 8.52 0.43 12.74
N MET A 25 8.04 -0.55 11.97
CA MET A 25 8.59 -0.94 10.67
C MET A 25 8.05 -0.14 9.48
N CYS A 26 6.89 0.51 9.65
CA CYS A 26 6.24 1.27 8.58
C CYS A 26 6.89 2.65 8.41
N CYS A 27 7.52 3.20 9.45
CA CYS A 27 8.29 4.46 9.39
C CYS A 27 7.49 5.64 8.81
N GLY A 28 6.17 5.69 9.07
CA GLY A 28 5.31 6.72 8.50
C GLY A 28 4.98 6.54 7.01
N ARG A 29 5.38 5.43 6.39
CA ARG A 29 4.97 5.11 5.01
C ARG A 29 3.50 4.72 4.94
N THR A 30 2.91 5.02 3.80
CA THR A 30 1.57 4.64 3.37
C THR A 30 1.53 3.16 3.01
N THR A 31 0.31 2.62 2.92
CA THR A 31 0.10 1.22 2.53
C THR A 31 0.66 0.93 1.13
N LEU A 32 0.49 1.85 0.18
CA LEU A 32 0.98 1.68 -1.18
C LEU A 32 2.51 1.65 -1.25
N GLU A 33 3.20 2.53 -0.51
CA GLU A 33 4.67 2.53 -0.46
C GLU A 33 5.21 1.20 0.09
N ILE A 34 4.62 0.68 1.17
CA ILE A 34 5.01 -0.61 1.75
C ILE A 34 4.80 -1.76 0.75
N LEU A 35 3.69 -1.73 0.01
CA LEU A 35 3.39 -2.75 -1.00
C LEU A 35 4.43 -2.73 -2.13
N LEU A 36 4.79 -1.55 -2.62
CA LEU A 36 5.78 -1.39 -3.69
C LEU A 36 7.18 -1.85 -3.25
N ASP A 37 7.59 -1.49 -2.03
CA ASP A 37 8.85 -1.94 -1.44
C ASP A 37 8.89 -3.48 -1.36
N GLY A 38 7.82 -4.09 -0.85
CA GLY A 38 7.70 -5.55 -0.75
C GLY A 38 7.72 -6.24 -2.12
N LYS A 39 7.06 -5.64 -3.13
CA LYS A 39 7.05 -6.14 -4.50
C LYS A 39 8.45 -6.11 -5.12
N SER A 40 9.22 -5.04 -4.93
CA SER A 40 10.60 -4.95 -5.42
C SER A 40 11.47 -6.07 -4.83
N ILE A 41 11.40 -6.26 -3.51
CA ILE A 41 12.15 -7.32 -2.81
C ILE A 41 11.78 -8.71 -3.36
N TRP A 42 10.50 -8.94 -3.64
CA TRP A 42 10.06 -10.21 -4.23
C TRP A 42 10.64 -10.41 -5.64
N VAL A 43 10.57 -9.38 -6.50
CA VAL A 43 11.12 -9.44 -7.86
C VAL A 43 12.62 -9.71 -7.83
N ASP A 44 13.37 -8.99 -7.00
CA ASP A 44 14.83 -9.17 -6.87
C ASP A 44 15.17 -10.60 -6.45
N LYS A 45 14.46 -11.14 -5.45
CA LYS A 45 14.66 -12.51 -4.98
C LYS A 45 14.29 -13.55 -6.04
N ASN A 46 13.23 -13.32 -6.80
CA ASN A 46 12.80 -14.24 -7.86
C ASN A 46 13.76 -14.22 -9.05
N LEU A 47 14.35 -13.07 -9.39
CA LEU A 47 15.37 -12.95 -10.44
C LEU A 47 16.71 -13.56 -10.04
N THR A 48 17.08 -13.55 -8.75
CA THR A 48 18.29 -14.23 -8.26
C THR A 48 18.18 -15.76 -8.19
N GLN A 49 17.01 -16.34 -8.48
CA GLN A 49 16.79 -17.79 -8.47
C GLN A 49 16.82 -18.44 -9.86
N ILE A 50 17.07 -17.68 -10.92
CA ILE A 50 17.27 -18.16 -12.30
C ILE A 50 18.76 -18.06 -12.64
#